data_AF-A0A4R9PFB8-F1
#
_entry.id   AF-A0A4R9PFB8-F1
#
_cell.length_a   1.000
_cell.length_b   1.000
_cell.length_c   1.000
_cell.angle_alpha   90.00
_cell.angle_beta   90.00
_cell.angle_gamma   90.00
#
_symmetry.space_group_name_H-M   'P 1'
#
loop_
_entity.id
_entity.type
_entity.pdbx_description
1 polymer ?
#
loop_
_entity_poly.entity_id
_entity_poly.type
_entity_poly.pdbx_seq_one_letter_code
_entity_poly.pdbx_strand_id
1 'polypeptide(L)'
;LLSTGLRAYSLYRGLKDADIRQLGRGNAAGIAQNGGGDLGFIRQRGVGHSATLQQNGNNNAYGIFQYGRNTDTNVVQDGNNGSGLTFSYGW
;
A
#
# COMPACT_ATOMS: atom_id res chain seq x y z
N LEU A 1 -12.31 5.75 10.79
CA LEU A 1 -12.32 6.97 9.94
C LEU A 1 -11.32 6.87 8.78
N LEU A 2 -10.03 6.65 9.04
CA LEU A 2 -9.03 6.51 7.97
C LEU A 2 -9.26 5.27 7.08
N SER A 3 -9.53 4.10 7.68
CA SER A 3 -9.92 2.87 6.96
C SER A 3 -11.11 3.07 6.01
N THR A 4 -12.13 3.81 6.45
CA THR A 4 -13.29 4.17 5.65
C THR A 4 -12.91 5.05 4.45
N GLY A 5 -12.03 6.03 4.65
CA GLY A 5 -11.52 6.88 3.58
C GLY A 5 -10.72 6.09 2.53
N LEU A 6 -9.88 5.14 2.98
CA LEU A 6 -9.13 4.26 2.08
C LEU A 6 -10.06 3.33 1.29
N ARG A 7 -11.11 2.80 1.93
CA ARG A 7 -12.15 2.00 1.27
C ARG A 7 -13.00 2.80 0.29
N ALA A 8 -13.33 4.05 0.61
CA ALA A 8 -14.00 4.93 -0.33
C ALA A 8 -13.09 5.26 -1.53
N TYR A 9 -11.80 5.48 -1.28
CA TYR A 9 -10.80 5.70 -2.32
C TYR A 9 -10.62 4.48 -3.22
N SER A 10 -10.59 3.26 -2.65
CA SER A 10 -10.50 2.03 -3.42
C SER A 10 -11.74 1.84 -4.28
N LEU A 11 -12.94 2.07 -3.76
CA LEU A 11 -14.18 2.02 -4.54
C LEU A 11 -14.17 3.03 -5.68
N TYR A 12 -13.78 4.28 -5.41
CA TYR A 12 -13.67 5.33 -6.43
C TYR A 12 -12.67 4.97 -7.55
N ARG A 13 -11.60 4.25 -7.21
CA ARG A 13 -10.57 3.81 -8.16
C ARG A 13 -10.75 2.41 -8.73
N GLY A 14 -11.78 1.68 -8.29
CA GLY A 14 -12.03 0.29 -8.67
C GLY A 14 -10.99 -0.70 -8.14
N LEU A 15 -10.33 -0.41 -7.02
CA LEU A 15 -9.38 -1.34 -6.39
C LEU A 15 -10.14 -2.36 -5.54
N LYS A 16 -9.83 -3.64 -5.71
CA LYS A 16 -10.31 -4.72 -4.84
C LYS A 16 -9.12 -5.43 -4.22
N ASP A 17 -9.18 -5.60 -2.91
CA ASP A 17 -8.23 -6.33 -2.06
C ASP A 17 -6.81 -5.75 -2.07
N ALA A 18 -6.08 -5.89 -3.17
CA ALA A 18 -4.71 -5.40 -3.34
C ALA A 18 -4.52 -4.69 -4.68
N ASP A 19 -3.89 -3.51 -4.69
CA ASP A 19 -3.52 -2.79 -5.93
C ASP A 19 -2.08 -2.28 -5.89
N ILE A 20 -1.34 -2.50 -6.95
CA ILE A 20 0.03 -1.99 -7.08
C ILE A 20 0.11 -1.16 -8.36
N ARG A 21 0.49 0.11 -8.23
CA ARG A 21 0.68 1.05 -9.34
C ARG A 21 2.09 1.60 -9.32
N GLN A 22 2.89 1.19 -10.30
CA GLN A 22 4.27 1.64 -10.47
C GLN A 22 4.37 2.53 -11.69
N LEU A 23 4.83 3.77 -11.51
CA LEU A 23 5.02 4.78 -12.53
C LEU A 23 6.50 5.15 -12.61
N GLY A 24 7.26 4.43 -13.42
CA GLY A 24 8.69 4.68 -13.65
C GLY A 24 9.46 3.39 -13.95
N ARG A 25 10.74 3.31 -13.60
CA ARG A 25 11.63 2.18 -13.97
C ARG A 25 12.31 1.55 -12.76
N GLY A 26 12.48 0.22 -12.79
CA GLY A 26 13.22 -0.50 -11.76
C GLY A 26 12.55 -0.49 -10.39
N ASN A 27 11.22 -0.40 -10.34
CA ASN A 27 10.47 -0.44 -9.08
C ASN A 27 10.03 -1.88 -8.79
N ALA A 28 10.08 -2.28 -7.52
CA ALA A 28 9.55 -3.54 -6.99
C ALA A 28 8.48 -3.23 -5.95
N ALA A 29 7.34 -3.92 -6.02
CA ALA A 29 6.30 -3.80 -5.00
C ALA A 29 5.59 -5.13 -4.78
N GLY A 30 5.21 -5.41 -3.54
CA GLY A 30 4.47 -6.60 -3.16
C GLY A 30 3.46 -6.31 -2.06
N ILE A 31 2.26 -6.89 -2.18
CA ILE A 31 1.24 -6.88 -1.14
C ILE A 31 0.95 -8.34 -0.77
N ALA A 32 1.07 -8.66 0.51
CA ALA A 32 0.69 -9.94 1.09
C ALA A 32 -0.42 -9.69 2.11
N GLN A 33 -1.58 -10.31 1.92
CA GLN A 33 -2.72 -10.21 2.83
C GLN A 33 -3.03 -11.58 3.37
N ASN A 34 -3.00 -11.70 4.69
CA ASN A 34 -3.21 -12.94 5.42
C ASN A 34 -4.44 -12.76 6.33
N GLY A 35 -5.61 -12.80 5.69
CA GLY A 35 -6.93 -12.64 6.28
C GLY A 35 -7.95 -12.12 5.27
N GLY A 36 -9.12 -11.67 5.76
CA GLY A 36 -10.28 -11.33 4.92
C GLY A 36 -10.72 -9.86 5.03
N GLY A 37 -11.10 -9.28 3.89
CA GLY A 37 -11.62 -7.90 3.83
C GLY A 37 -10.54 -6.81 3.96
N ASP A 38 -9.28 -7.21 3.79
CA ASP A 38 -8.15 -6.29 3.78
C ASP A 38 -8.10 -5.49 2.48
N LEU A 39 -7.61 -4.26 2.61
CA LEU A 39 -7.40 -3.34 1.51
C LEU A 39 -5.96 -2.83 1.57
N GLY A 40 -5.16 -3.24 0.59
CA GLY A 40 -3.79 -2.79 0.43
C GLY A 40 -3.65 -2.05 -0.90
N PHE A 41 -2.95 -0.93 -0.92
CA PHE A 41 -2.47 -0.41 -2.19
C PHE A 41 -1.09 0.22 -2.08
N ILE A 42 -0.29 0.06 -3.13
CA ILE A 42 1.05 0.61 -3.25
C ILE A 42 1.10 1.46 -4.51
N ARG A 43 1.57 2.70 -4.37
CA ARG A 43 1.80 3.62 -5.49
C ARG A 43 3.23 4.10 -5.47
N GLN A 44 4.00 3.72 -6.48
CA GLN A 44 5.39 4.13 -6.66
C GLN A 44 5.47 5.04 -7.88
N ARG A 45 6.14 6.19 -7.75
CA ARG A 45 6.37 7.11 -8.87
C ARG A 45 7.81 7.58 -8.87
N GLY A 46 8.62 7.04 -9.78
CA GLY A 46 10.05 7.28 -9.81
C GLY A 46 10.87 6.06 -10.20
N VAL A 47 12.13 6.02 -9.78
CA VAL A 47 13.08 4.98 -10.22
C VAL A 47 13.71 4.26 -9.02
N GLY A 48 13.76 2.93 -9.06
CA GLY A 48 14.48 2.14 -8.04
C GLY A 48 13.73 1.96 -6.72
N HIS A 49 12.41 2.11 -6.68
CA HIS A 49 11.64 1.97 -5.44
C HIS A 49 11.39 0.50 -5.09
N SER A 50 11.44 0.15 -3.81
CA SER A 50 11.06 -1.15 -3.26
C SER A 50 9.97 -0.95 -2.21
N ALA A 51 8.85 -1.66 -2.30
CA ALA A 51 7.82 -1.62 -1.25
C ALA A 51 7.20 -2.98 -0.97
N THR A 52 7.02 -3.29 0.30
CA THR A 52 6.32 -4.50 0.74
C THR A 52 5.26 -4.10 1.75
N LEU A 53 4.04 -4.56 1.55
CA LEU A 53 2.94 -4.41 2.49
C LEU A 53 2.48 -5.81 2.90
N GLN A 54 2.64 -6.15 4.16
CA GLN A 54 2.08 -7.38 4.73
C GLN A 54 0.96 -7.01 5.71
N GLN A 55 -0.24 -7.52 5.50
CA GLN A 55 -1.38 -7.35 6.39
C GLN A 55 -1.73 -8.72 6.97
N ASN A 56 -1.64 -8.89 8.29
CA ASN A 56 -2.02 -10.11 8.99
C ASN A 56 -3.21 -9.81 9.90
N GLY A 57 -4.40 -10.26 9.49
CA GLY A 57 -5.65 -10.04 10.20
C GLY A 57 -6.80 -9.66 9.26
N ASN A 58 -7.88 -9.10 9.78
CA ASN A 58 -9.09 -8.85 9.01
C ASN A 58 -9.44 -7.36 8.94
N ASN A 59 -10.04 -6.94 7.83
CA ASN A 59 -10.55 -5.59 7.62
C ASN A 59 -9.50 -4.46 7.74
N ASN A 60 -8.23 -4.77 7.49
CA ASN A 60 -7.16 -3.79 7.49
C ASN A 60 -7.21 -2.93 6.23
N ALA A 61 -6.72 -1.69 6.32
CA ALA A 61 -6.65 -0.78 5.18
C ALA A 61 -5.34 0.00 5.19
N TYR A 62 -4.43 -0.28 4.27
CA TYR A 62 -3.13 0.39 4.21
C TYR A 62 -2.78 0.90 2.81
N GLY A 63 -2.20 2.09 2.75
CA GLY A 63 -1.68 2.67 1.52
C GLY A 63 -0.22 3.06 1.62
N ILE A 64 0.60 2.66 0.66
CA ILE A 64 2.00 3.09 0.54
C ILE A 64 2.13 3.99 -0.69
N PHE A 65 2.76 5.15 -0.51
CA PHE A 65 3.09 6.07 -1.58
C PHE A 65 4.59 6.36 -1.57
N GLN A 66 5.28 6.02 -2.65
CA GLN A 66 6.70 6.29 -2.82
C GLN A 66 6.92 7.20 -4.02
N TYR A 67 7.75 8.23 -3.84
CA TYR A 67 8.07 9.21 -4.87
C TYR A 67 9.59 9.41 -4.99
N GLY A 68 10.07 9.69 -6.20
CA GLY A 68 11.46 10.14 -6.43
C GLY A 68 12.42 9.02 -6.85
N ARG A 69 13.48 8.74 -6.08
CA ARG A 69 14.46 7.68 -6.42
C ARG A 69 14.90 6.84 -5.23
N ASN A 70 15.10 5.53 -5.44
CA ASN A 70 15.72 4.59 -4.48
C ASN A 70 15.10 4.62 -3.07
N THR A 71 13.77 4.54 -2.96
CA THR A 71 13.13 4.40 -1.64
C THR A 71 12.81 2.94 -1.33
N ASP A 72 13.10 2.50 -0.11
CA ASP A 72 12.63 1.22 0.41
C ASP A 72 11.54 1.44 1.47
N THR A 73 10.46 0.67 1.44
CA THR A 73 9.39 0.77 2.43
C THR A 73 8.80 -0.60 2.70
N ASN A 74 9.05 -1.12 3.89
CA ASN A 74 8.43 -2.35 4.37
C ASN A 74 7.43 -2.03 5.48
N VAL A 75 6.18 -2.41 5.29
CA VAL A 75 5.10 -2.23 6.26
C VAL A 75 4.53 -3.58 6.62
N VAL A 76 4.47 -3.87 7.91
CA VAL A 76 3.72 -4.98 8.47
C VAL A 76 2.60 -4.42 9.33
N GLN A 77 1.37 -4.81 9.01
CA GLN A 77 0.19 -4.43 9.75
C GLN A 77 -0.45 -5.67 10.34
N ASP A 78 -0.26 -5.85 11.64
CA ASP A 78 -0.86 -6.93 12.41
C ASP A 78 -2.10 -6.44 13.16
N GLY A 79 -3.15 -7.28 13.18
CA GLY A 79 -4.39 -7.01 13.90
C GLY A 79 -5.60 -6.81 12.98
N ASN A 80 -6.73 -6.39 13.56
CA ASN A 80 -7.99 -6.22 12.83
C ASN A 80 -8.41 -4.75 12.78
N ASN A 81 -9.09 -4.35 11.70
CA ASN A 81 -9.58 -2.98 11.47
C ASN A 81 -8.49 -1.89 11.50
N GLY A 82 -7.22 -2.27 11.32
CA GLY A 82 -6.12 -1.32 11.31
C GLY A 82 -6.17 -0.44 10.07
N SER A 83 -5.72 0.81 10.19
CA SER A 83 -5.47 1.62 8.99
C SER A 83 -4.25 2.50 9.10
N GLY A 84 -3.59 2.72 7.97
CA GLY A 84 -2.39 3.54 7.92
C GLY A 84 -2.03 3.97 6.50
N LEU A 85 -1.19 5.00 6.44
CA LEU A 85 -0.63 5.52 5.22
C LEU A 85 0.85 5.79 5.43
N THR A 86 1.69 5.30 4.51
CA THR A 86 3.10 5.65 4.47
C THR A 86 3.40 6.46 3.23
N PHE A 87 4.14 7.55 3.41
CA PHE A 87 4.69 8.35 2.33
C PHE A 87 6.21 8.32 2.43
N SER A 88 6.88 7.91 1.36
CA SER A 88 8.33 7.93 1.24
C SER A 88 8.74 8.76 0.04
N TYR A 89 9.79 9.56 0.21
CA TYR A 89 10.32 10.43 -0.83
C TYR A 89 11.83 10.26 -0.90
N GLY A 90 12.34 10.00 -2.09
CA GLY A 90 13.79 9.91 -2.35
C GLY A 90 14.23 10.99 -3.34
N TRP A 91 15.37 11.61 -3.08
CA TRP A 91 15.95 12.69 -3.89
C TRP A 91 16.99 12.16 -4.88
#